data_AF-A0A7X2SY67-F1
#
_entry.id   AF-A0A7X2SY67-F1
#
_cell.length_a   1.000
_cell.length_b   1.000
_cell.length_c   1.000
_cell.angle_alpha   90.00
_cell.angle_beta   90.00
_cell.angle_gamma   90.00
#
_symmetry.space_group_name_H-M   'P 1'
#
loop_
_entity.id
_entity.type
_entity.pdbx_description
1 polymer ?
#
loop_
_entity_poly.entity_id
_entity_poly.type
_entity_poly.pdbx_seq_one_letter_code
_entity_poly.pdbx_strand_id
1 'polypeptide(L)' 'SGGSGLGLSIAKAIVEAHGGSLHATLPADGGLLIGITLPTR' A
#
# COMPACT_ATOMS: atom_id res chain seq x y z
N SER A 1 4.17 -21.70 1.02
CA SER A 1 4.62 -20.34 0.64
C SER A 1 4.14 -19.36 1.71
N GLY A 2 4.86 -19.28 2.83
CA GLY A 2 4.47 -18.47 3.99
C GLY A 2 5.07 -17.08 3.90
N GLY A 3 4.36 -16.13 3.29
CA GLY A 3 4.64 -14.72 3.53
C GLY A 3 4.09 -14.35 4.91
N SER A 4 4.90 -13.75 5.77
CA SER A 4 4.47 -13.32 7.12
C SER A 4 3.43 -12.17 7.10
N GLY A 5 2.99 -11.73 5.92
CA GLY A 5 2.13 -10.55 5.75
C GLY A 5 2.83 -9.22 6.02
N LEU A 6 4.14 -9.24 6.30
CA LEU A 6 4.87 -8.08 6.79
C LEU A 6 5.20 -7.03 5.71
N GLY A 7 5.30 -7.43 4.44
CA GLY A 7 5.69 -6.50 3.37
C GLY A 7 4.75 -5.30 3.22
N LEU A 8 3.44 -5.55 3.26
CA LEU A 8 2.44 -4.50 3.12
C LEU A 8 2.35 -3.60 4.37
N SER A 9 2.55 -4.16 5.56
CA SER A 9 2.54 -3.37 6.79
C SER A 9 3.78 -2.48 6.90
N ILE A 10 4.95 -2.94 6.47
CA ILE A 10 6.16 -2.09 6.36
C ILE A 10 5.92 -0.98 5.34
N ALA A 11 5.43 -1.29 4.13
CA ALA A 11 5.17 -0.30 3.10
C ALA A 11 4.16 0.76 3.56
N LYS A 12 3.09 0.34 4.23
CA LYS A 12 2.10 1.24 4.82
C LYS A 12 2.72 2.16 5.86
N ALA A 13 3.52 1.63 6.79
CA ALA A 13 4.19 2.42 7.82
C ALA A 13 5.13 3.47 7.22
N ILE A 14 5.88 3.12 6.17
CA ILE A 14 6.75 4.05 5.44
C ILE A 14 5.91 5.17 4.82
N VAL A 15 4.85 4.84 4.07
CA VAL A 15 4.01 5.84 3.40
C VAL A 15 3.35 6.79 4.42
N GLU A 16 2.83 6.25 5.53
CA GLU A 16 2.23 7.04 6.61
C GLU A 16 3.26 7.95 7.30
N ALA A 17 4.49 7.49 7.50
CA ALA A 17 5.57 8.32 8.05
C ALA A 17 5.94 9.51 7.15
N HIS A 18 5.67 9.44 5.84
CA HIS A 18 5.84 10.54 4.89
C HIS A 18 4.57 11.41 4.75
N GLY A 19 3.57 11.25 5.62
CA GLY A 19 2.30 11.97 5.55
C GLY A 19 1.41 11.52 4.39
N GLY A 20 1.69 10.35 3.81
CA GLY A 20 0.93 9.78 2.72
C GLY A 20 -0.14 8.77 3.16
N SER A 21 -0.73 8.10 2.17
CA SER A 21 -1.64 6.99 2.39
C SER A 21 -1.43 5.87 1.37
N LEU A 22 -1.65 4.62 1.79
CA LEU A 22 -1.52 3.41 0.96
C LEU A 22 -2.81 2.59 1.04
N HIS A 23 -3.34 2.18 -0.12
CA HIS A 23 -4.56 1.40 -0.23
C HIS A 23 -4.37 0.22 -1.20
N ALA A 24 -5.00 -0.90 -0.88
CA ALA A 24 -5.10 -2.07 -1.74
C ALA A 24 -6.57 -2.28 -2.12
N THR A 25 -6.84 -2.42 -3.41
CA THR A 25 -8.19 -2.65 -3.94
C THR A 25 -8.17 -3.78 -4.97
N LEU A 26 -9.32 -4.44 -5.13
CA LEU A 26 -9.55 -5.42 -6.18
C LEU A 26 -10.31 -4.74 -7.33
N PRO A 27 -9.68 -4.48 -8.49
CA PRO A 27 -10.36 -3.94 -9.67
C PRO A 27 -11.43 -4.89 -10.20
N ALA A 28 -12.39 -4.35 -10.96
CA ALA A 28 -13.48 -5.12 -11.55
C ALA A 28 -12.98 -6.19 -12.55
N ASP A 29 -11.86 -5.89 -13.21
CA ASP A 29 -11.10 -6.71 -14.14
C ASP A 29 -10.12 -7.68 -13.44
N GLY A 30 -10.11 -7.71 -12.11
CA GLY A 30 -9.34 -8.62 -11.28
C GLY A 30 -7.93 -8.13 -10.93
N GLY A 31 -7.14 -9.01 -10.30
CA GLY A 31 -5.78 -8.69 -9.87
C GLY A 31 -5.71 -7.89 -8.57
N LEU A 32 -4.67 -7.05 -8.44
CA LEU A 32 -4.42 -6.24 -7.26
C LEU A 32 -3.98 -4.84 -7.70
N LEU A 33 -4.71 -3.81 -7.26
CA LEU A 33 -4.32 -2.43 -7.44
C LEU A 33 -3.81 -1.86 -6.12
N ILE A 34 -2.56 -1.42 -6.11
CA ILE A 34 -1.94 -0.68 -4.99
C ILE A 34 -1.90 0.81 -5.36
N GLY A 35 -2.59 1.62 -4.57
CA GLY A 35 -2.61 3.08 -4.70
C GLY A 35 -1.82 3.74 -3.57
N ILE A 36 -0.97 4.71 -3.92
CA ILE A 36 -0.19 5.51 -2.98
C ILE A 36 -0.44 6.99 -3.26
N THR A 37 -0.65 7.77 -2.21
CA THR A 37 -0.71 9.24 -2.28
C THR A 37 0.33 9.81 -1.34
N LEU A 38 1.10 10.79 -1.81
CA LEU A 38 2.10 11.51 -1.02
C LEU A 38 1.86 13.03 -1.13
N PRO A 39 2.15 13.81 -0.07
CA PRO A 39 2.19 15.27 -0.16
C PRO A 39 3.19 15.75 -1.23
N THR A 40 2.88 16.86 -1.90
CA THR A 40 3.70 17.38 -3.02
C THR A 40 4.73 18.43 -2.59
N ARG A 41 4.79 18.80 -1.30
CA ARG A 41 5.70 19.83 -0.75
C ARG A 41 6.04 19.53 0.70
#